data_AF-A0A1E4GRY7-F1
#
_entry.id   AF-A0A1E4GRY7-F1
#
_cell.length_a   1.000
_cell.length_b   1.000
_cell.length_c   1.000
_cell.angle_alpha   90.00
_cell.angle_beta   90.00
_cell.angle_gamma   90.00
#
_symmetry.space_group_name_H-M   'P 1'
#
loop_
_entity.id
_entity.type
_entity.pdbx_description
1 polymer ?
#
loop_
_entity_poly.entity_id
_entity_poly.type
_entity_poly.pdbx_seq_one_letter_code
_entity_poly.pdbx_strand_id
1 'polypeptide(L)'
;MMPGDDVLMMPAARRIEVFTGPGQRRRWSAQTKAQIVAESYETSVGDVADRYSLAKTQVFTWRRDARRSAFAQVVVDDAAPESDKAATDGAIEIELVGARVRIGREADARMAVAVIGALRSGR
;
A
#
# COMPACT_ATOMS: atom_id res chain seq x y z
N MET A 1 35.75 -49.88 10.33
CA MET A 1 34.84 -49.11 9.45
C MET A 1 33.58 -48.85 10.26
N MET A 2 33.20 -47.59 10.43
CA MET A 2 32.50 -47.04 11.60
C MET A 2 31.00 -47.41 11.68
N PRO A 3 30.43 -47.71 12.85
CA PRO A 3 29.00 -47.67 13.09
C PRO A 3 28.65 -46.26 13.61
N GLY A 4 28.36 -45.31 12.71
CA GLY A 4 28.29 -43.89 13.10
C GLY A 4 27.36 -42.97 12.31
N ASP A 5 26.55 -43.45 11.37
CA ASP A 5 25.80 -42.56 10.46
C ASP A 5 24.27 -42.60 10.56
N ASP A 6 23.68 -43.37 11.48
CA ASP A 6 22.21 -43.43 11.60
C ASP A 6 21.59 -42.33 12.49
N VAL A 7 22.40 -41.47 13.12
CA VAL A 7 21.91 -40.42 14.04
C VAL A 7 21.33 -39.20 13.30
N LEU A 8 21.57 -39.07 11.99
CA LEU A 8 21.17 -37.89 11.20
C LEU A 8 19.86 -38.04 10.41
N MET A 9 19.23 -39.22 10.40
CA MET A 9 17.99 -39.50 9.66
C MET A 9 16.74 -39.58 10.54
N MET A 10 16.77 -39.04 11.76
CA MET A 10 15.55 -38.84 12.52
C MET A 10 14.90 -37.52 12.07
N PRO A 11 13.69 -37.53 11.48
CA PRO A 11 12.98 -36.28 11.23
C PRO A 11 12.78 -35.60 12.59
N ALA A 12 13.45 -34.46 12.80
CA ALA A 12 13.32 -33.68 14.01
C ALA A 12 11.83 -33.49 14.30
N ALA A 13 11.35 -34.11 15.39
CA ALA A 13 9.93 -34.14 15.72
C ALA A 13 9.42 -32.71 15.79
N ARG A 14 8.56 -32.32 14.85
CA ARG A 14 7.91 -31.01 14.88
C ARG A 14 6.96 -31.03 16.08
N ARG A 15 7.26 -30.24 17.11
CA ARG A 15 6.36 -30.03 18.25
C ARG A 15 5.11 -29.33 17.75
N ILE A 16 4.01 -30.06 17.65
CA ILE A 16 2.70 -29.52 17.34
C ILE A 16 2.03 -29.23 18.69
N GLU A 17 1.94 -27.95 19.04
CA GLU A 17 1.18 -27.50 20.21
C GLU A 17 -0.31 -27.48 19.84
N VAL A 18 -1.04 -28.51 20.28
CA VAL A 18 -2.49 -28.62 20.10
C VAL A 18 -3.16 -28.02 21.33
N PHE A 19 -3.81 -26.87 21.16
CA PHE A 19 -4.67 -26.28 22.19
C PHE A 19 -5.96 -27.13 22.32
N THR A 20 -5.94 -28.13 23.20
CA THR A 20 -7.12 -28.94 23.56
C THR A 20 -7.90 -28.29 24.70
N GLY A 21 -8.50 -27.12 24.44
CA GLY A 21 -9.41 -26.45 25.38
C GLY A 21 -10.83 -26.36 24.80
N PRO A 22 -11.89 -26.46 25.61
CA PRO A 22 -13.27 -26.25 25.16
C PRO A 22 -13.49 -24.74 24.89
N GLY A 23 -13.01 -24.24 23.76
CA GLY A 23 -13.04 -22.81 23.51
C GLY A 23 -12.39 -22.44 22.19
N GLN A 24 -13.22 -22.44 21.14
CA GLN A 24 -13.11 -21.67 19.90
C GLN A 24 -11.72 -21.13 19.51
N ARG A 25 -11.17 -21.65 18.40
CA ARG A 25 -9.92 -21.14 17.77
C ARG A 25 -9.86 -19.62 17.89
N ARG A 26 -8.85 -19.11 18.61
CA ARG A 26 -8.66 -17.67 18.88
C ARG A 26 -8.76 -16.91 17.56
N ARG A 27 -9.89 -16.22 17.33
CA ARG A 27 -10.14 -15.50 16.09
C ARG A 27 -9.49 -14.13 16.20
N TRP A 28 -8.32 -13.98 15.59
CA TRP A 28 -7.64 -12.70 15.51
C TRP A 28 -8.42 -11.77 14.59
N SER A 29 -8.90 -10.65 15.13
CA SER A 29 -9.46 -9.58 14.29
C SER A 29 -8.35 -9.01 13.39
N ALA A 30 -8.72 -8.44 12.24
CA ALA A 30 -7.76 -7.80 11.35
C ALA A 30 -6.97 -6.69 12.06
N GLN A 31 -7.63 -5.93 12.94
CA GLN A 31 -7.03 -4.87 13.74
C GLN A 31 -6.02 -5.43 14.75
N THR A 32 -6.38 -6.47 15.50
CA THR A 32 -5.47 -7.09 16.47
C THR A 32 -4.27 -7.73 15.76
N LYS A 33 -4.48 -8.38 14.60
CA LYS A 33 -3.39 -8.88 13.76
C LYS A 33 -2.46 -7.75 13.31
N ALA A 34 -3.00 -6.61 12.89
CA ALA A 34 -2.22 -5.44 12.47
C ALA A 34 -1.39 -4.86 13.63
N GLN A 35 -1.97 -4.76 14.83
CA GLN A 35 -1.26 -4.31 16.04
C GLN A 35 -0.09 -5.24 16.38
N ILE A 36 -0.31 -6.55 16.39
CA ILE A 36 0.74 -7.54 16.66
C ILE A 36 1.86 -7.46 15.61
N VAL A 37 1.50 -7.26 14.34
CA VAL A 37 2.47 -7.07 13.27
C VAL A 37 3.28 -5.80 13.49
N ALA A 38 2.65 -4.67 13.84
CA ALA A 38 3.33 -3.41 14.12
C ALA A 38 4.31 -3.55 15.31
N GLU A 39 3.86 -4.14 16.42
CA GLU A 39 4.68 -4.42 17.60
C GLU A 39 5.90 -5.30 17.27
N SER A 40 5.75 -6.24 16.32
CA SER A 40 6.86 -7.10 15.85
C SER A 40 7.92 -6.39 14.98
N TYR A 41 7.65 -5.15 14.55
CA TYR A 41 8.65 -4.29 13.92
C TYR A 41 9.39 -3.41 14.94
N GLU A 42 8.73 -3.05 16.04
CA GLU A 42 9.33 -2.27 17.13
C GLU A 42 10.20 -3.13 18.05
N THR A 43 9.78 -4.38 18.28
CA THR A 43 10.50 -5.38 19.09
C THR A 43 10.92 -6.58 18.23
N SER A 44 11.37 -7.68 18.85
CA SER A 44 11.67 -8.93 18.17
C SER A 44 10.41 -9.79 17.91
N VAL A 45 10.45 -10.60 16.85
CA VAL A 45 9.40 -11.58 16.55
C VAL A 45 9.30 -12.66 17.64
N GLY A 46 10.39 -12.94 18.36
CA GLY A 46 10.40 -13.91 19.45
C GLY A 46 9.58 -13.44 20.63
N ASP A 47 9.84 -12.24 21.11
CA ASP A 47 9.16 -11.69 22.29
C ASP A 47 7.66 -11.50 22.03
N VAL A 48 7.29 -11.07 20.81
CA VAL A 48 5.89 -10.94 20.39
C VAL A 48 5.21 -12.32 20.29
N ALA A 49 5.91 -13.31 19.74
CA ALA A 49 5.39 -14.68 19.68
C ALA A 49 5.11 -15.26 21.08
N ASP A 50 6.04 -15.07 22.01
CA ASP A 50 5.92 -15.57 23.38
C ASP A 50 4.78 -14.84 24.14
N ARG A 51 4.70 -13.51 24.01
CA ARG A 51 3.67 -12.67 24.65
C ARG A 51 2.24 -13.02 24.21
N TYR A 52 2.05 -13.28 22.92
CA TYR A 52 0.72 -13.59 22.37
C TYR A 52 0.45 -15.09 22.23
N SER A 53 1.37 -15.95 22.70
CA SER A 53 1.34 -17.41 22.54
C SER A 53 1.13 -17.82 21.08
N LEU A 54 1.87 -17.17 20.18
CA LEU A 54 1.84 -17.38 18.73
C LEU A 54 3.07 -18.16 18.29
N ALA A 55 2.93 -18.96 17.23
CA ALA A 55 4.10 -19.50 16.55
C ALA A 55 4.87 -18.37 15.85
N LYS A 56 6.21 -18.33 15.99
CA LYS A 56 7.07 -17.34 15.30
C LYS A 56 6.81 -17.31 13.79
N THR A 57 6.60 -18.48 13.17
CA THR A 57 6.22 -18.63 11.75
C THR A 57 4.95 -17.85 11.41
N GLN A 58 3.94 -17.84 12.28
CA GLN A 58 2.69 -17.12 12.06
C GLN A 58 2.92 -15.61 12.01
N VAL A 59 3.76 -15.07 12.90
CA VAL A 59 4.13 -13.65 12.91
C VAL A 59 4.92 -13.28 11.64
N PHE A 60 5.84 -14.14 11.18
CA PHE A 60 6.55 -13.92 9.90
C PHE A 60 5.61 -13.94 8.69
N THR A 61 4.68 -14.90 8.64
CA THR A 61 3.64 -14.93 7.60
C THR A 61 2.82 -13.65 7.61
N TRP A 62 2.40 -13.19 8.79
CA TRP A 62 1.62 -11.96 8.93
C TRP A 62 2.41 -10.71 8.53
N ARG A 63 3.71 -10.62 8.84
CA ARG A 63 4.59 -9.54 8.36
C ARG A 63 4.71 -9.55 6.83
N ARG A 64 4.83 -10.74 6.22
CA ARG A 64 4.87 -10.90 4.75
C ARG A 64 3.56 -10.46 4.11
N ASP A 65 2.42 -10.86 4.66
CA ASP A 65 1.10 -10.47 4.17
C ASP A 65 0.85 -8.97 4.32
N ALA A 66 1.29 -8.37 5.45
CA ALA A 66 1.20 -6.94 5.67
C ALA A 66 2.06 -6.15 4.67
N ARG A 67 3.27 -6.63 4.34
CA ARG A 67 4.10 -6.03 3.28
C ARG A 67 3.47 -6.13 1.90
N ARG A 68 2.80 -7.26 1.60
CA ARG A 68 2.04 -7.40 0.35
C ARG A 68 0.86 -6.44 0.28
N SER A 69 0.20 -6.17 1.41
CA SER A 69 -0.90 -5.20 1.50
C SER A 69 -0.41 -3.75 1.56
N ALA A 70 0.84 -3.51 1.93
CA ALA A 70 1.47 -2.19 1.94
C ALA A 70 1.86 -1.70 0.53
N PHE A 71 1.89 -2.59 -0.47
CA PHE A 71 1.73 -2.18 -1.86
C PHE A 71 0.26 -1.80 -2.04
N ALA A 72 -0.07 -0.57 -1.64
CA ALA A 72 -1.39 0.00 -1.88
C ALA A 72 -1.64 -0.06 -3.40
N GLN A 73 -2.70 -0.76 -3.80
CA GLN A 73 -3.25 -0.59 -5.13
C GLN A 73 -3.66 0.88 -5.23
N VAL A 74 -3.09 1.62 -6.18
CA VAL A 74 -3.56 2.96 -6.54
C VAL A 74 -4.98 2.77 -7.07
N VAL A 75 -5.98 2.97 -6.22
CA VAL A 75 -7.36 3.11 -6.65
C VAL A 75 -7.47 4.55 -7.12
N VAL A 76 -7.40 4.73 -8.45
CA VAL A 76 -7.89 5.95 -9.07
C VAL A 76 -9.41 5.87 -8.90
N ASP A 77 -9.98 6.72 -8.04
CA ASP A 77 -11.43 6.89 -7.97
C ASP A 77 -11.89 7.47 -9.32
N ASP A 78 -12.49 6.61 -10.15
CA ASP A 78 -13.15 6.98 -11.39
C ASP A 78 -14.53 7.57 -11.05
N ALA A 79 -14.53 8.74 -10.41
CA ALA A 79 -15.70 9.59 -10.31
C ALA A 79 -15.76 10.47 -11.58
N ALA A 80 -16.16 9.87 -12.70
CA ALA A 80 -16.52 10.58 -13.92
C ALA A 80 -18.00 11.04 -13.85
N PRO A 81 -18.47 12.02 -14.68
CA PRO A 81 -17.84 12.52 -15.89
C PRO A 81 -17.89 14.06 -16.08
N GLU A 82 -16.84 14.65 -16.66
CA GLU A 82 -16.89 15.45 -17.90
C GLU A 82 -15.57 16.20 -18.14
N SER A 83 -15.02 15.95 -19.34
CA SER A 83 -14.19 16.81 -20.19
C SER A 83 -13.38 17.95 -19.54
N ASP A 84 -12.06 17.89 -19.66
CA ASP A 84 -11.47 18.33 -20.93
C ASP A 84 -10.07 17.73 -21.17
N LYS A 85 -10.01 17.02 -22.29
CA LYS A 85 -8.89 16.69 -23.18
C LYS A 85 -7.48 16.67 -22.59
N ALA A 86 -6.90 15.48 -22.73
CA ALA A 86 -5.54 15.22 -23.15
C ALA A 86 -4.54 16.34 -22.81
N ALA A 87 -3.61 16.01 -21.91
CA ALA A 87 -2.32 16.68 -21.87
C ALA A 87 -1.69 16.62 -23.27
N THR A 88 -2.06 17.60 -24.10
CA THR A 88 -1.43 17.92 -25.36
C THR A 88 -0.11 18.52 -24.95
N ASP A 89 0.92 17.73 -25.19
CA ASP A 89 2.31 18.13 -25.07
C ASP A 89 2.48 19.53 -25.69
N GLY A 90 2.81 20.52 -24.85
CA GLY A 90 3.00 21.91 -25.26
C GLY A 90 1.83 22.89 -25.07
N ALA A 91 0.82 22.59 -24.26
CA ALA A 91 -0.18 23.59 -23.87
C ALA A 91 0.37 24.56 -22.80
N ILE A 92 0.34 25.87 -23.08
CA ILE A 92 0.68 26.92 -22.10
C ILE A 92 -0.56 27.20 -21.25
N GLU A 93 -0.43 27.04 -19.94
CA GLU A 93 -1.48 27.34 -18.98
C GLU A 93 -1.15 28.64 -18.24
N ILE A 94 -2.09 29.57 -18.24
CA ILE A 94 -1.98 30.88 -17.58
C ILE A 94 -3.10 30.98 -16.56
N GLU A 95 -2.71 31.13 -15.30
CA GLU A 95 -3.63 31.45 -14.22
C GLU A 95 -3.57 32.95 -13.92
N LEU A 96 -4.72 33.60 -14.05
CA LEU A 96 -4.97 34.97 -13.61
C LEU A 96 -5.94 34.89 -12.44
N VAL A 97 -5.87 35.81 -11.47
CA VAL A 97 -6.70 35.75 -10.24
C VAL A 97 -8.19 35.62 -10.60
N GLY A 98 -8.74 34.40 -10.49
CA GLY A 98 -10.13 34.06 -10.82
C GLY A 98 -10.39 33.50 -12.22
N ALA A 99 -9.39 33.33 -13.09
CA ALA A 99 -9.54 32.77 -14.44
C ALA A 99 -8.34 31.92 -14.86
N ARG A 100 -8.61 30.76 -15.47
CA ARG A 100 -7.59 29.85 -16.02
C ARG A 100 -7.72 29.80 -17.54
N VAL A 101 -6.62 30.04 -18.25
CA VAL A 101 -6.56 30.02 -19.72
C VAL A 101 -5.59 28.93 -20.15
N ARG A 102 -6.02 28.05 -21.06
CA ARG A 102 -5.18 27.02 -21.65
C ARG A 102 -5.04 27.27 -23.15
N ILE A 103 -3.80 27.41 -23.62
CA ILE A 103 -3.47 27.69 -25.01
C ILE A 103 -2.72 26.48 -25.55
N GLY A 104 -3.35 25.71 -26.44
CA GLY A 104 -2.70 24.58 -27.11
C GLY A 104 -1.66 25.03 -28.14
N ARG A 105 -0.75 24.13 -28.54
CA ARG A 105 0.33 24.42 -29.49
C ARG A 105 -0.13 24.96 -30.85
N GLU A 106 -1.36 24.61 -31.25
CA GLU A 106 -1.97 25.02 -32.53
C GLU A 106 -2.85 26.28 -32.41
N ALA A 107 -2.85 26.94 -31.24
CA ALA A 107 -3.64 28.14 -31.05
C ALA A 107 -3.10 29.31 -31.88
N ASP A 108 -3.99 30.00 -32.59
CA ASP A 108 -3.66 31.21 -33.32
C ASP A 108 -3.24 32.33 -32.35
N ALA A 109 -2.12 33.01 -32.67
CA ALA A 109 -1.54 34.03 -31.81
C ALA A 109 -2.48 35.24 -31.59
N ARG A 110 -3.28 35.64 -32.59
CA ARG A 110 -4.26 36.72 -32.42
C ARG A 110 -5.38 36.32 -31.48
N MET A 111 -5.82 35.06 -31.55
CA MET A 111 -6.83 34.52 -30.65
C MET A 111 -6.35 34.52 -29.20
N ALA A 112 -5.11 34.05 -28.96
CA ALA A 112 -4.50 34.05 -27.63
C ALA A 112 -4.39 35.47 -27.04
N VAL A 113 -3.93 36.44 -27.84
CA VAL A 113 -3.81 37.84 -27.40
C VAL A 113 -5.17 38.47 -27.11
N ALA A 114 -6.19 38.21 -27.94
CA ALA A 114 -7.54 38.73 -27.73
C ALA A 114 -8.15 38.22 -26.42
N VAL A 115 -8.02 36.92 -26.12
CA VAL A 115 -8.53 36.31 -24.87
C VAL A 115 -7.83 36.88 -23.65
N ILE A 116 -6.49 36.96 -23.67
CA ILE A 116 -5.72 37.54 -22.55
C ILE A 116 -6.03 39.03 -22.37
N GLY A 117 -6.18 39.77 -23.47
CA GLY A 117 -6.55 41.19 -23.46
C GLY A 117 -7.94 41.45 -22.87
N ALA A 118 -8.92 40.62 -23.25
CA ALA A 118 -10.28 40.71 -22.71
C ALA A 118 -10.30 40.45 -21.20
N LEU A 119 -9.57 39.43 -20.73
CA LEU A 119 -9.46 39.12 -19.29
C LEU A 119 -8.75 40.20 -18.48
N ARG A 120 -7.85 40.98 -19.10
CA ARG A 120 -7.22 42.13 -18.47
C ARG A 120 -8.13 43.36 -18.40
N SER A 121 -9.02 43.53 -19.37
CA SER A 121 -9.86 44.73 -19.53
C SER A 121 -11.17 44.67 -18.73
N GLY A 122 -11.57 43.49 -18.27
CA GLY A 122 -12.74 43.29 -17.40
C GLY A 122 -12.48 43.49 -15.91
N ARG A 123 -11.40 44.19 -15.55
CA ARG A 123 -11.06 44.59 -14.17
C ARG A 123 -11.14 46.10 -14.04
#